data_AF-A0A2N2WLK5-F1
#
_entry.id   AF-A0A2N2WLK5-F1
#
_cell.length_a   1.000
_cell.length_b   1.000
_cell.length_c   1.000
_cell.angle_alpha   90.00
_cell.angle_beta   90.00
_cell.angle_gamma   90.00
#
_symmetry.space_group_name_H-M   'P 1'
#
loop_
_entity.id
_entity.type
_entity.pdbx_description
1 polymer ?
#
loop_
_entity_poly.entity_id
_entity_poly.type
_entity_poly.pdbx_seq_one_letter_code
_entity_poly.pdbx_strand_id
1 'polypeptide(L)'
;MRRLAFIILSIISVSCKPSFNSDEWKKDESVRHEQADDLIESEILLGKTYKEIFEILGDCDLDSRLHDTVNNEGSFSIQYILGVCNVIDFERLVIKFEKGRAIEAFKNCD
;
A
#
# COMPACT_ATOMS: atom_id res chain seq x y z
N MET A 1 -20.90 37.42 38.09
CA MET A 1 -20.76 35.96 38.34
C MET A 1 -20.30 35.27 37.06
N ARG A 2 -19.50 34.21 37.23
CA ARG A 2 -18.60 33.57 36.25
C ARG A 2 -19.27 33.08 34.96
N ARG A 3 -18.47 33.16 33.89
CA ARG A 3 -18.69 32.63 32.53
C ARG A 3 -18.86 31.09 32.57
N LEU A 4 -19.80 30.55 31.79
CA LEU A 4 -19.86 29.12 31.48
C LEU A 4 -19.62 28.96 29.97
N ALA A 5 -18.36 28.78 29.61
CA ALA A 5 -17.98 28.30 28.28
C ALA A 5 -17.86 26.77 28.37
N PHE A 6 -18.76 26.06 27.70
CA PHE A 6 -18.62 24.61 27.51
C PHE A 6 -17.60 24.37 26.40
N ILE A 7 -16.36 24.04 26.78
CA ILE A 7 -15.37 23.52 25.84
C ILE A 7 -15.61 22.01 25.77
N ILE A 8 -16.25 21.55 24.68
CA ILE A 8 -16.32 20.13 24.37
C ILE A 8 -14.94 19.73 23.85
N LEU A 9 -14.14 19.12 24.72
CA LEU A 9 -12.83 18.59 24.36
C LEU A 9 -13.07 17.31 23.55
N SER A 10 -13.07 17.44 22.22
CA SER A 10 -13.06 16.28 21.33
C SER A 10 -11.72 15.58 21.51
N ILE A 11 -11.71 14.44 22.21
CA ILE A 11 -10.53 13.58 22.30
C ILE A 11 -10.45 12.87 20.95
N ILE A 12 -9.77 13.49 19.99
CA ILE A 12 -9.32 12.78 18.80
C ILE A 12 -8.22 11.86 19.28
N SER A 13 -8.59 10.64 19.64
CA SER A 13 -7.65 9.53 19.78
C SER A 13 -7.06 9.28 18.38
N VAL A 14 -6.05 10.05 18.00
CA VAL A 14 -5.14 9.66 16.93
C VAL A 14 -4.44 8.42 17.45
N SER A 15 -4.99 7.26 17.14
CA SER A 15 -4.29 6.01 17.30
C SER A 15 -3.01 6.17 16.50
N CYS A 16 -1.86 6.27 17.17
CA CYS A 16 -0.55 6.27 16.54
C CYS A 16 -0.31 4.85 16.01
N LYS A 17 -1.03 4.47 14.93
CA LYS A 17 -0.63 3.32 14.13
C LYS A 17 0.78 3.61 13.61
N PRO A 18 1.68 2.61 13.60
CA PRO A 18 3.03 2.84 13.11
C PRO A 18 2.94 3.19 11.63
N SER A 19 3.43 4.37 11.26
CA SER A 19 3.62 4.78 9.88
C SER A 19 4.36 3.68 9.11
N PHE A 20 4.03 3.50 7.82
CA PHE A 20 4.73 2.57 6.92
C PHE A 20 6.25 2.54 7.16
N ASN A 21 6.79 1.33 7.38
CA ASN A 21 8.20 1.09 7.62
C ASN A 21 8.74 0.11 6.56
N SER A 22 9.55 0.65 5.64
CA SER A 22 10.15 -0.12 4.53
C SER A 22 10.96 -1.32 4.99
N ASP A 23 11.69 -1.23 6.11
CA ASP A 23 12.54 -2.31 6.59
C ASP A 23 11.70 -3.45 7.19
N GLU A 24 10.63 -3.12 7.92
CA GLU A 24 9.70 -4.11 8.45
C GLU A 24 8.92 -4.80 7.33
N TRP A 25 8.40 -4.01 6.38
CA TRP A 25 7.70 -4.50 5.19
C TRP A 25 8.48 -5.57 4.42
N LYS A 26 9.79 -5.35 4.25
CA LYS A 26 10.68 -6.26 3.51
C LYS A 26 11.06 -7.50 4.32
N LYS A 27 11.09 -7.39 5.65
CA LYS A 27 11.58 -8.45 6.53
C LYS A 27 10.53 -9.51 6.80
N ASP A 28 9.27 -9.12 6.91
CA ASP A 28 8.20 -10.01 7.32
C ASP A 28 6.93 -9.75 6.49
N GLU A 29 6.54 -10.73 5.70
CA GLU A 29 5.34 -10.60 4.87
C GLU A 29 4.07 -10.51 5.72
N SER A 30 4.08 -11.09 6.93
CA SER A 30 2.92 -11.10 7.82
C SER A 30 2.58 -9.71 8.37
N VAL A 31 3.53 -8.78 8.41
CA VAL A 31 3.27 -7.40 8.86
C VAL A 31 2.76 -6.49 7.73
N ARG A 32 2.81 -6.94 6.47
CA ARG A 32 2.39 -6.12 5.33
C ARG A 32 0.91 -5.76 5.39
N HIS A 33 0.05 -6.68 5.84
CA HIS A 33 -1.38 -6.41 6.04
C HIS A 33 -1.63 -5.21 6.95
N GLU A 34 -0.88 -5.11 8.05
CA GLU A 34 -1.04 -4.04 9.05
C GLU A 34 -0.61 -2.67 8.51
N GLN A 35 0.32 -2.65 7.55
CA GLN A 35 0.91 -1.43 6.98
C GLN A 35 0.31 -1.02 5.62
N ALA A 36 -0.45 -1.89 4.97
CA ALA A 36 -0.95 -1.66 3.61
C ALA A 36 -1.89 -0.46 3.54
N ASP A 37 -2.77 -0.27 4.53
CA ASP A 37 -3.69 0.86 4.57
C ASP A 37 -2.91 2.18 4.69
N ASP A 38 -1.96 2.26 5.62
CA ASP A 38 -1.11 3.45 5.81
C ASP A 38 -0.27 3.75 4.55
N LEU A 39 0.22 2.70 3.87
CA LEU A 39 0.97 2.81 2.61
C LEU A 39 0.11 3.36 1.46
N ILE A 40 -1.15 2.93 1.36
CA ILE A 40 -2.11 3.41 0.35
C ILE A 40 -2.52 4.86 0.68
N GLU A 41 -2.92 5.13 1.93
CA GLU A 41 -3.41 6.43 2.38
C GLU A 41 -2.32 7.53 2.33
N SER A 42 -1.06 7.16 2.54
CA SER A 42 0.06 8.11 2.45
C SER A 42 0.43 8.53 1.03
N GLU A 43 -0.11 7.85 0.01
CA GLU A 43 0.14 8.09 -1.41
C GLU A 43 1.64 8.03 -1.81
N ILE A 44 2.52 7.52 -0.94
CA ILE A 44 3.97 7.56 -1.17
C ILE A 44 4.41 6.78 -2.41
N LEU A 45 3.57 5.88 -2.90
CA LEU A 45 3.85 5.08 -4.09
C LEU A 45 3.48 5.79 -5.39
N LEU A 46 2.56 6.77 -5.36
CA LEU A 46 2.03 7.38 -6.58
C LEU A 46 3.11 8.18 -7.33
N GLY A 47 3.10 8.07 -8.66
CA GLY A 47 4.05 8.72 -9.56
C GLY A 47 5.44 8.08 -9.61
N LYS A 48 5.77 7.16 -8.68
CA LYS A 48 7.04 6.43 -8.65
C LYS A 48 7.13 5.43 -9.80
N THR A 49 8.35 5.21 -10.25
CA THR A 49 8.69 4.13 -11.16
C THR A 49 8.70 2.79 -10.43
N TYR A 50 8.61 1.69 -11.18
CA TYR A 50 8.67 0.35 -10.58
C TYR A 50 9.99 0.11 -9.80
N LYS A 51 11.11 0.70 -10.27
CA LYS A 51 12.41 0.59 -9.59
C LYS A 51 12.40 1.27 -8.22
N GLU A 52 11.89 2.49 -8.17
CA GLU A 52 11.75 3.24 -6.91
C GLU A 52 10.79 2.53 -5.95
N ILE A 53 9.74 1.89 -6.46
CA ILE A 53 8.84 1.08 -5.65
C ILE A 53 9.55 -0.17 -5.11
N PHE A 54 10.39 -0.83 -5.89
CA PHE A 54 11.17 -1.99 -5.41
C PHE A 54 12.21 -1.57 -4.37
N GLU A 55 12.77 -0.37 -4.47
CA GLU A 55 13.63 0.18 -3.41
C GLU A 55 12.87 0.38 -2.10
N ILE A 56 11.56 0.68 -2.16
CA ILE A 56 10.70 0.92 -0.99
C ILE A 56 10.10 -0.37 -0.43
N LEU A 57 9.60 -1.25 -1.29
CA LEU A 57 8.79 -2.41 -0.89
C LEU A 57 9.53 -3.74 -1.07
N GLY A 58 10.69 -3.75 -1.74
CA GLY A 58 11.36 -4.98 -2.16
C GLY A 58 10.68 -5.62 -3.37
N ASP A 59 11.09 -6.84 -3.66
CA ASP A 59 10.56 -7.64 -4.77
C ASP A 59 9.08 -7.96 -4.55
N CYS A 60 8.31 -7.93 -5.63
CA CYS A 60 6.88 -8.26 -5.61
C CYS A 60 6.63 -9.76 -5.82
N ASP A 61 5.47 -10.24 -5.38
CA ASP A 61 5.06 -11.63 -5.53
C ASP A 61 4.57 -11.95 -6.94
N LEU A 62 3.92 -10.99 -7.60
CA LEU A 62 3.44 -11.11 -8.97
C LEU A 62 3.74 -9.85 -9.76
N ASP A 63 4.28 -10.02 -10.97
CA ASP A 63 4.53 -8.94 -11.93
C ASP A 63 3.83 -9.28 -13.25
N SER A 64 2.81 -8.50 -13.63
CA SER A 64 2.03 -8.77 -14.84
C SER A 64 2.84 -8.62 -16.13
N ARG A 65 3.99 -7.92 -16.08
CA ARG A 65 4.91 -7.79 -17.23
C ARG A 65 5.60 -9.11 -17.58
N LEU A 66 5.71 -10.04 -16.63
CA LEU A 66 6.26 -11.37 -16.91
C LEU A 66 5.38 -12.16 -17.88
N HIS A 67 4.11 -11.79 -18.01
CA HIS A 67 3.18 -12.38 -18.98
C HIS A 67 3.04 -11.59 -20.28
N ASP A 68 3.54 -10.34 -20.35
CA ASP A 68 3.33 -9.44 -21.48
C ASP A 68 4.68 -8.89 -21.99
N THR A 69 5.30 -9.62 -22.92
CA THR A 69 6.70 -9.42 -23.35
C THR A 69 6.88 -8.35 -24.42
N VAL A 70 5.86 -7.53 -24.70
CA VAL A 70 5.83 -6.72 -25.92
C VAL A 70 5.51 -5.25 -25.58
N ASN A 71 6.57 -4.49 -25.33
CA ASN A 71 6.69 -3.05 -25.55
C ASN A 71 6.65 -2.05 -24.37
N ASN A 72 6.58 -2.43 -23.09
CA ASN A 72 6.87 -1.55 -21.91
C ASN A 72 6.25 -0.13 -21.88
N GLU A 73 5.31 0.19 -22.78
CA GLU A 73 4.63 1.49 -22.92
C GLU A 73 3.15 1.40 -22.51
N GLY A 74 2.68 0.19 -22.17
CA GLY A 74 1.31 -0.11 -21.74
C GLY A 74 1.10 -0.03 -20.23
N SER A 75 -0.15 -0.20 -19.82
CA SER A 75 -0.54 -0.34 -18.42
C SER A 75 -0.16 -1.73 -17.89
N PHE A 76 0.41 -1.80 -16.69
CA PHE A 76 0.74 -3.06 -16.03
C PHE A 76 0.48 -2.96 -14.52
N SER A 77 0.53 -4.09 -13.81
CA SER A 77 0.46 -4.08 -12.35
C SER A 77 1.48 -5.03 -11.72
N ILE A 78 1.87 -4.69 -10.50
CA ILE A 78 2.60 -5.58 -9.60
C ILE A 78 1.75 -5.82 -8.36
N GLN A 79 1.97 -6.94 -7.69
CA GLN A 79 1.18 -7.34 -6.53
C GLN A 79 2.07 -7.86 -5.39
N TYR A 80 1.72 -7.48 -4.17
CA TYR A 80 2.33 -8.00 -2.94
C TYR A 80 1.27 -8.74 -2.13
N ILE A 81 1.55 -9.95 -1.70
CA ILE A 81 0.69 -10.70 -0.78
C ILE A 81 0.74 -10.01 0.58
N LEU A 82 -0.44 -9.69 1.09
CA LEU A 82 -0.64 -9.11 2.43
C LEU A 82 -1.02 -10.18 3.45
N GLY A 83 -1.71 -11.23 3.00
CA GLY A 83 -2.17 -12.31 3.85
C GLY A 83 -3.34 -13.05 3.24
N VAL A 84 -4.07 -13.78 4.07
CA VAL A 84 -5.25 -14.55 3.68
C VAL A 84 -6.49 -13.72 4.02
N CYS A 85 -7.37 -13.49 3.05
CA CYS A 85 -8.66 -12.83 3.30
C CYS A 85 -9.81 -13.84 3.44
N ASN A 86 -9.74 -15.00 2.76
CA ASN A 86 -10.73 -16.09 2.84
C ASN A 86 -10.05 -17.47 2.70
N VAL A 87 -10.82 -18.57 2.76
CA VAL A 87 -10.28 -19.96 2.79
C VAL A 87 -9.34 -20.29 1.62
N ILE A 88 -9.56 -19.69 0.45
CA ILE A 88 -8.81 -19.97 -0.78
C ILE A 88 -8.16 -18.73 -1.42
N ASP A 89 -8.49 -17.52 -0.92
CA ASP A 89 -8.13 -16.25 -1.55
C ASP A 89 -7.11 -15.49 -0.70
N PHE A 90 -6.22 -14.77 -1.38
CA PHE A 90 -5.19 -13.96 -0.73
C PHE A 90 -5.51 -12.48 -0.91
N GLU A 91 -5.35 -11.72 0.18
CA GLU A 91 -5.36 -10.27 0.08
C GLU A 91 -4.03 -9.81 -0.51
N ARG A 92 -4.09 -8.90 -1.47
CA ARG A 92 -2.95 -8.37 -2.20
C ARG A 92 -3.00 -6.86 -2.24
N LEU A 93 -1.85 -6.21 -2.06
CA LEU A 93 -1.64 -4.84 -2.49
C LEU A 93 -1.37 -4.88 -4.00
N VAL A 94 -2.28 -4.29 -4.78
CA VAL A 94 -2.13 -4.15 -6.22
C VAL A 94 -1.71 -2.72 -6.54
N ILE A 95 -0.61 -2.56 -7.27
CA ILE A 95 -0.13 -1.25 -7.73
C ILE A 95 -0.22 -1.24 -9.26
N LYS A 96 -1.03 -0.34 -9.80
CA LYS A 96 -1.17 -0.14 -11.25
C LYS A 96 -0.22 0.94 -11.74
N PHE A 97 0.36 0.68 -12.90
CA PHE A 97 1.26 1.58 -13.59
C PHE A 97 0.68 1.96 -14.95
N GLU A 98 0.87 3.21 -15.33
CA GLU A 98 0.68 3.69 -16.70
C GLU A 98 1.93 4.46 -17.12
N LYS A 99 2.40 4.22 -18.35
CA LYS A 99 3.60 4.88 -18.90
C LYS A 99 4.80 4.81 -17.94
N GLY A 100 4.95 3.67 -17.26
CA GLY A 100 6.03 3.40 -16.32
C GLY A 100 5.93 4.06 -14.93
N ARG A 101 4.80 4.72 -14.60
CA ARG A 101 4.57 5.37 -13.31
C ARG A 101 3.36 4.81 -12.60
N ALA A 102 3.44 4.64 -11.29
CA ALA A 102 2.31 4.22 -10.48
C ALA A 102 1.20 5.28 -10.51
N ILE A 103 -0.02 4.84 -10.78
CA ILE A 103 -1.21 5.70 -10.85
C ILE A 103 -2.25 5.36 -9.79
N GLU A 104 -2.20 4.15 -9.23
CA GLU A 104 -3.19 3.65 -8.29
C GLU A 104 -2.56 2.54 -7.44
N ALA A 105 -2.91 2.52 -6.15
CA ALA A 105 -2.59 1.43 -5.24
C ALA A 105 -3.84 1.10 -4.41
N PHE A 106 -4.21 -0.18 -4.33
CA PHE A 106 -5.40 -0.63 -3.59
C PHE A 106 -5.24 -2.07 -3.13
N LYS A 107 -6.02 -2.46 -2.12
CA LYS A 107 -6.12 -3.87 -1.69
C LYS A 107 -7.15 -4.62 -2.52
N ASN A 108 -6.83 -5.84 -2.88
CA ASN A 108 -7.71 -6.74 -3.60
C ASN A 108 -7.69 -8.12 -2.94
N CYS A 109 -8.84 -8.79 -2.85
CA CYS A 109 -8.97 -10.13 -2.30
C CYS A 109 -9.51 -11.03 -3.41
N ASP A 110 -8.65 -11.87 -3.96
CA ASP A 110 -8.90 -12.74 -5.13
C ASP A 110 -8.04 -14.03 -5.06
#